data_AF-A0A2W0B8M2-F1
#
_entry.id   AF-A0A2W0B8M2-F1
#
_cell.length_a   1.000
_cell.length_b   1.000
_cell.length_c   1.000
_cell.angle_alpha   90.00
_cell.angle_beta   90.00
_cell.angle_gamma   90.00
#
_symmetry.space_group_name_H-M   'P 1'
#
loop_
_entity.id
_entity.type
_entity.pdbx_description
1 polymer ?
#
loop_
_entity_poly.entity_id
_entity_poly.type
_entity_poly.pdbx_seq_one_letter_code
_entity_poly.pdbx_strand_id
1 'polypeptide(L)'
;MKKVIAIYPGSFDPLTNGHLDLIERGSKIFDQLIVGILRNPEKDPLFSLGERREMLEAMTEQWKNVRVDSFEGLMVDYAVKVRASAVLRGIRAISDYEYELQMALMNRKLSPNLETVFMMPAEAYSYLSSRLVREVAQLGGNISRLVPELVEQKLREKMDPAIKLRDVRKTRTGKKQ
;
A
#
# COMPACT_ATOMS: atom_id res chain seq x y z
N MET A 1 18.28 8.94 -22.44
CA MET A 1 16.81 8.80 -22.31
C MET A 1 16.36 9.45 -21.01
N LYS A 2 15.15 10.00 -20.95
CA LYS A 2 14.60 10.63 -19.73
C LYS A 2 14.19 9.54 -18.74
N LYS A 3 14.62 9.64 -17.48
CA LYS A 3 14.29 8.68 -16.41
C LYS A 3 12.81 8.80 -16.04
N VAL A 4 12.07 7.70 -16.05
CA VAL A 4 10.65 7.63 -15.64
C VAL A 4 10.57 7.21 -14.19
N ILE A 5 10.17 8.15 -13.34
CA ILE A 5 9.89 7.90 -11.92
C ILE A 5 8.38 7.75 -11.76
N ALA A 6 7.94 6.61 -11.25
CA ALA A 6 6.53 6.33 -10.98
C ALA A 6 6.24 6.31 -9.49
N ILE A 7 5.03 6.74 -9.12
CA ILE A 7 4.48 6.54 -7.77
C ILE A 7 3.41 5.45 -7.84
N TYR A 8 3.49 4.45 -6.98
CA TYR A 8 2.39 3.53 -6.70
C TYR A 8 1.77 3.91 -5.35
N PRO A 9 0.73 4.77 -5.34
CA PRO A 9 0.15 5.25 -4.09
C PRO A 9 -0.85 4.24 -3.53
N GLY A 10 -0.95 4.15 -2.22
CA GLY A 10 -1.92 3.27 -1.56
C GLY A 10 -1.92 3.43 -0.05
N SER A 11 -2.96 2.90 0.62
CA SER A 11 -2.96 2.82 2.08
C SER A 11 -2.09 1.67 2.59
N PHE A 12 -1.99 0.58 1.81
CA PHE A 12 -1.22 -0.64 2.12
C PHE A 12 -1.52 -1.18 3.52
N ASP A 13 -2.80 -1.32 3.85
CA ASP A 13 -3.28 -1.64 5.20
C ASP A 13 -4.15 -2.91 5.22
N PRO A 14 -3.57 -4.12 5.18
CA PRO A 14 -2.16 -4.40 4.97
C PRO A 14 -1.79 -4.42 3.47
N LEU A 15 -0.48 -4.47 3.21
CA LEU A 15 0.07 -4.97 1.95
C LEU A 15 -0.48 -6.38 1.65
N THR A 16 -0.72 -6.70 0.38
CA THR A 16 -1.21 -8.01 -0.06
C THR A 16 -0.40 -8.53 -1.24
N ASN A 17 -0.55 -9.81 -1.60
CA ASN A 17 0.16 -10.38 -2.75
C ASN A 17 -0.21 -9.70 -4.09
N GLY A 18 -1.43 -9.16 -4.20
CA GLY A 18 -1.83 -8.35 -5.36
C GLY A 18 -1.06 -7.03 -5.46
N HIS A 19 -0.74 -6.39 -4.33
CA HIS A 19 0.12 -5.20 -4.35
C HIS A 19 1.56 -5.56 -4.74
N LEU A 20 2.08 -6.70 -4.27
CA LEU A 20 3.42 -7.16 -4.63
C LEU A 20 3.54 -7.51 -6.11
N ASP A 21 2.52 -8.12 -6.72
CA ASP A 21 2.46 -8.34 -8.18
C ASP A 21 2.65 -7.01 -8.95
N LEU A 22 1.93 -5.97 -8.55
CA LEU A 22 2.03 -4.65 -9.17
C LEU A 22 3.39 -3.99 -8.93
N ILE A 23 3.98 -4.14 -7.74
CA ILE A 23 5.31 -3.62 -7.42
C ILE A 23 6.36 -4.33 -8.28
N GLU A 24 6.32 -5.66 -8.35
CA GLU A 24 7.24 -6.45 -9.15
C GLU A 24 7.15 -6.03 -10.62
N ARG A 25 5.95 -5.98 -11.18
CA ARG A 25 5.75 -5.63 -12.60
C ARG A 25 6.08 -4.18 -12.88
N GLY A 26 5.73 -3.27 -11.97
CA GLY A 26 6.10 -1.86 -12.05
C GLY A 26 7.62 -1.66 -12.03
N SER A 27 8.35 -2.44 -11.21
CA SER A 27 9.81 -2.40 -11.14
C SER A 27 10.50 -2.77 -12.46
N LYS A 28 9.83 -3.54 -13.33
CA LYS A 28 10.32 -3.94 -14.65
C LYS A 28 10.04 -2.88 -15.74
N ILE A 29 9.12 -1.94 -15.49
CA ILE A 29 8.66 -0.94 -16.46
C ILE A 29 9.29 0.42 -16.20
N PHE A 30 9.41 0.82 -14.94
CA PHE A 30 9.88 2.15 -14.56
C PHE A 30 11.34 2.13 -14.11
N ASP A 31 12.08 3.18 -14.45
CA ASP A 31 13.46 3.34 -13.97
C ASP A 31 13.53 3.47 -12.44
N GLN A 32 12.45 3.97 -11.82
CA GLN A 32 12.29 4.02 -10.38
C GLN A 32 10.82 3.96 -10.00
N LEU A 33 10.49 3.11 -9.03
CA LEU A 33 9.14 2.99 -8.48
C LEU A 33 9.14 3.43 -7.01
N ILE A 34 8.27 4.37 -6.68
CA ILE A 34 8.07 4.85 -5.31
C ILE A 34 6.75 4.27 -4.81
N VAL A 35 6.80 3.36 -3.83
CA VAL A 35 5.61 2.87 -3.15
C VAL A 35 5.21 3.90 -2.10
N GLY A 36 4.19 4.70 -2.43
CA GLY A 36 3.80 5.89 -1.68
C GLY A 36 2.67 5.60 -0.70
N ILE A 37 2.97 5.53 0.59
CA ILE A 37 1.98 5.34 1.64
C ILE A 37 1.22 6.65 1.87
N LEU A 38 -0.06 6.67 1.53
CA LEU A 38 -0.91 7.83 1.78
C LEU A 38 -1.30 7.88 3.26
N ARG A 39 -0.97 8.99 3.92
CA ARG A 39 -1.48 9.32 5.25
C ARG A 39 -2.84 10.00 5.10
N ASN A 40 -3.90 9.26 5.40
CA ASN A 40 -5.25 9.82 5.47
C ASN A 40 -5.66 9.96 6.94
N PRO A 41 -5.79 11.18 7.48
CA PRO A 41 -6.16 11.42 8.88
C PRO A 41 -7.62 11.03 9.20
N GLU A 42 -8.49 10.88 8.20
CA GLU A 42 -9.89 10.51 8.38
C GLU A 42 -10.10 8.99 8.45
N LYS A 43 -9.07 8.20 8.12
CA LYS A 43 -9.12 6.74 8.20
C LYS A 43 -8.39 6.27 9.44
N ASP A 44 -8.95 5.27 10.11
CA ASP A 44 -8.29 4.53 11.18
C ASP A 44 -7.64 3.27 10.59
N PRO A 45 -6.35 3.28 10.23
CA PRO A 45 -5.69 2.13 9.65
C PRO A 45 -5.42 1.07 10.73
N LEU A 46 -5.53 -0.21 10.35
CA LEU A 46 -5.18 -1.31 11.24
C LEU A 46 -3.71 -1.23 11.65
N PHE A 47 -2.83 -0.91 10.70
CA PHE A 47 -1.40 -0.72 10.93
C PHE A 47 -1.01 0.76 10.93
N SER A 48 -0.21 1.16 11.92
CA SER A 48 0.44 2.46 11.97
C SER A 48 1.28 2.71 10.72
N LEU A 49 1.61 3.98 10.46
CA LEU A 49 2.47 4.32 9.33
C LEU A 49 3.82 3.60 9.39
N GLY A 50 4.41 3.49 10.59
CA GLY A 50 5.67 2.79 10.81
C GLY A 50 5.58 1.30 10.46
N GLU A 51 4.56 0.60 10.98
CA GLU A 51 4.35 -0.83 10.68
C GLU A 51 4.14 -1.08 9.18
N ARG A 52 3.37 -0.23 8.50
CA ARG A 52 3.14 -0.36 7.04
C ARG A 52 4.42 -0.14 6.25
N ARG A 53 5.20 0.86 6.65
CA ARG A 53 6.49 1.16 6.04
C ARG A 53 7.48 0.01 6.22
N GLU A 54 7.60 -0.51 7.45
CA GLU A 54 8.47 -1.63 7.77
C GLU A 54 8.13 -2.88 6.94
N MET A 55 6.83 -3.23 6.85
CA MET A 55 6.39 -4.36 6.02
C MET A 55 6.71 -4.13 4.54
N LEU A 56 6.46 -2.92 4.02
CA LEU A 56 6.76 -2.59 2.64
C LEU A 56 8.26 -2.64 2.33
N GLU A 57 9.10 -2.06 3.19
CA GLU A 57 10.55 -2.06 3.01
C GLU A 57 11.09 -3.50 3.00
N ALA A 58 10.67 -4.34 3.96
CA ALA A 58 11.06 -5.74 4.01
C ALA A 58 10.65 -6.52 2.75
N MET A 59 9.44 -6.30 2.22
CA MET A 59 8.95 -7.04 1.05
C MET A 59 9.46 -6.49 -0.29
N THR A 60 10.10 -5.31 -0.29
CA THR A 60 10.58 -4.66 -1.52
C THR A 60 12.09 -4.56 -1.64
N GLU A 61 12.85 -5.01 -0.64
CA GLU A 61 14.32 -4.97 -0.58
C GLU A 61 15.00 -5.60 -1.82
N GLN A 62 14.40 -6.63 -2.39
CA GLN A 62 14.92 -7.32 -3.57
C GLN A 62 14.98 -6.45 -4.85
N TRP A 63 14.20 -5.37 -4.93
CA TRP A 63 14.15 -4.49 -6.10
C TRP A 63 14.91 -3.18 -5.85
N LYS A 64 16.13 -3.08 -6.37
CA LYS A 64 17.04 -1.91 -6.18
C LYS A 64 16.47 -0.58 -6.68
N ASN A 65 15.51 -0.61 -7.59
CA ASN A 65 14.84 0.57 -8.14
C ASN A 65 13.49 0.88 -7.47
N VAL A 66 13.10 0.10 -6.46
CA VAL A 66 11.91 0.34 -5.65
C VAL A 66 12.32 1.01 -4.34
N ARG A 67 11.60 2.05 -3.94
CA ARG A 67 11.72 2.63 -2.60
C ARG A 67 10.36 2.90 -2.00
N VAL A 68 10.29 2.86 -0.68
CA VAL A 68 9.08 3.17 0.08
C VAL A 68 9.18 4.60 0.61
N ASP A 69 8.10 5.34 0.49
CA ASP A 69 8.00 6.68 1.07
C ASP A 69 6.56 6.93 1.53
N SER A 70 6.34 7.99 2.30
CA SER A 70 5.01 8.37 2.79
C SER A 70 4.75 9.83 2.52
N PHE A 71 3.50 10.16 2.26
CA PHE A 71 3.10 11.54 2.03
C PHE A 71 1.71 11.84 2.58
N GLU A 72 1.46 13.12 2.77
CA GLU A 72 0.18 13.70 3.17
C GLU A 72 -0.17 14.83 2.19
N GLY A 73 -1.45 15.17 2.09
CA GLY A 73 -1.94 16.15 1.11
C GLY A 73 -2.17 15.56 -0.28
N LEU A 74 -2.07 16.42 -1.31
CA LEU A 74 -2.38 16.03 -2.68
C LEU A 74 -1.25 15.17 -3.29
N MET A 75 -1.63 14.08 -3.94
CA MET A 75 -0.68 13.18 -4.62
C MET A 75 0.08 13.90 -5.73
N VAL A 76 -0.55 14.84 -6.44
CA VAL A 76 0.10 15.62 -7.50
C VAL A 76 1.24 16.50 -6.98
N ASP A 77 1.09 17.08 -5.78
CA ASP A 77 2.14 17.91 -5.16
C ASP A 77 3.32 17.03 -4.74
N TYR A 78 3.02 15.85 -4.19
CA TYR A 78 4.03 14.85 -3.88
C TYR A 78 4.75 14.37 -5.14
N ALA A 79 4.03 14.15 -6.25
CA ALA A 79 4.61 13.79 -7.54
C ALA A 79 5.59 14.85 -8.04
N VAL A 80 5.25 16.14 -7.94
CA VAL A 80 6.16 17.25 -8.25
C VAL A 80 7.40 17.21 -7.35
N LYS A 81 7.22 17.06 -6.03
CA LYS A 81 8.32 17.01 -5.05
C LYS A 81 9.35 15.93 -5.37
N VAL A 82 8.91 14.74 -5.78
CA VAL A 82 9.80 13.61 -6.11
C VAL A 82 10.14 13.52 -7.60
N ARG A 83 9.68 14.49 -8.41
CA ARG A 83 9.87 14.55 -9.86
C ARG A 83 9.32 13.31 -10.57
N ALA A 84 8.23 12.75 -10.06
CA ALA A 84 7.52 11.66 -10.71
C ALA A 84 6.77 12.17 -11.95
N SER A 85 6.80 11.37 -13.01
CA SER A 85 6.08 11.62 -14.26
C SER A 85 4.98 10.60 -14.52
N ALA A 86 4.87 9.58 -13.66
CA ALA A 86 3.86 8.55 -13.76
C ALA A 86 3.26 8.19 -12.40
N VAL A 87 2.00 7.75 -12.43
CA VAL A 87 1.30 7.16 -11.29
C VAL A 87 0.81 5.79 -11.72
N LEU A 88 1.30 4.75 -11.07
CA LEU A 88 0.83 3.38 -11.27
C LEU A 88 -0.43 3.15 -10.44
N ARG A 89 -1.49 2.60 -11.05
CA ARG A 89 -2.72 2.20 -10.35
C ARG A 89 -3.15 0.81 -10.78
N GLY A 90 -3.62 0.03 -9.81
CA GLY A 90 -4.22 -1.28 -10.07
C GLY A 90 -5.70 -1.17 -10.32
N ILE A 91 -6.21 -1.83 -11.36
CA ILE A 91 -7.64 -1.95 -11.63
C ILE A 91 -8.01 -3.42 -11.67
N ARG A 92 -8.93 -3.83 -10.80
CA ARG A 92 -9.38 -5.23 -10.70
C ARG A 92 -10.74 -5.46 -11.35
N ALA A 93 -11.63 -4.50 -11.18
CA ALA A 93 -13.02 -4.58 -11.61
C ALA A 93 -13.46 -3.27 -12.24
N ILE A 94 -14.58 -3.31 -12.96
CA ILE A 94 -15.20 -2.13 -13.60
C ILE A 94 -15.48 -1.03 -12.57
N SER A 95 -15.87 -1.40 -11.35
CA SER A 95 -16.12 -0.45 -10.25
C SER A 95 -14.87 0.32 -9.81
N ASP A 96 -13.69 -0.32 -9.83
CA ASP A 96 -12.43 0.38 -9.55
C ASP A 96 -12.13 1.37 -10.70
N TYR A 97 -12.40 0.97 -11.95
CA TYR A 97 -12.08 1.77 -13.13
C TYR A 97 -12.75 3.14 -13.15
N GLU A 98 -14.04 3.25 -12.81
CA GLU A 98 -14.75 4.54 -12.83
C GLU A 98 -14.12 5.56 -11.87
N TYR A 99 -13.87 5.13 -10.63
CA TYR A 99 -13.22 5.97 -9.62
C TYR A 99 -11.80 6.35 -10.03
N GLU A 100 -11.01 5.37 -10.49
CA GLU A 100 -9.63 5.58 -10.90
C GLU A 100 -9.51 6.48 -12.14
N LEU A 101 -10.42 6.37 -13.09
CA LEU A 101 -10.49 7.22 -14.28
C LEU A 101 -10.76 8.67 -13.88
N GLN A 102 -11.73 8.91 -12.99
CA GLN A 102 -12.00 10.26 -12.48
C GLN A 102 -10.77 10.86 -11.81
N MET A 103 -10.09 10.08 -10.96
CA MET A 103 -8.86 10.52 -10.29
C MET A 103 -7.74 10.81 -11.29
N ALA A 104 -7.55 9.97 -12.32
CA ALA A 104 -6.54 10.18 -13.35
C ALA A 104 -6.78 11.48 -14.13
N LEU A 105 -8.02 11.76 -14.52
CA LEU A 105 -8.39 12.99 -15.22
C LEU A 105 -8.17 14.23 -14.35
N MET A 106 -8.53 14.15 -13.06
CA MET A 106 -8.28 15.23 -12.10
C MET A 106 -6.78 15.49 -11.91
N ASN A 107 -5.99 14.43 -11.72
CA ASN A 107 -4.54 14.56 -11.56
C ASN A 107 -3.89 15.17 -12.80
N ARG A 108 -4.32 14.79 -14.01
CA ARG A 108 -3.83 15.39 -15.26
C ARG A 108 -4.23 16.86 -15.40
N LYS A 109 -5.42 17.23 -14.93
CA LYS A 109 -5.85 18.64 -14.91
C LYS A 109 -4.99 19.50 -13.98
N LEU A 110 -4.62 18.96 -12.82
CA LEU A 110 -3.80 19.65 -11.82
C LEU A 110 -2.30 19.63 -12.17
N SER A 111 -1.81 18.57 -12.81
CA SER A 111 -0.43 18.40 -13.23
C SER A 111 -0.36 17.77 -14.63
N PRO A 112 -0.31 18.58 -15.70
CA PRO A 112 -0.37 18.10 -17.08
C PRO A 112 0.77 17.17 -17.52
N ASN A 113 1.87 17.14 -16.76
CA ASN A 113 3.05 16.30 -17.03
C ASN A 113 3.02 14.97 -16.27
N LEU A 114 1.97 14.71 -15.48
CA LEU A 114 1.80 13.50 -14.70
C LEU A 114 0.83 12.55 -15.42
N GLU A 115 1.34 11.41 -15.88
CA GLU A 115 0.53 10.38 -16.51
C GLU A 115 0.05 9.35 -15.49
N THR A 116 -1.13 8.77 -15.71
CA THR A 116 -1.61 7.62 -14.93
C THR A 116 -1.53 6.36 -15.77
N VAL A 117 -0.85 5.34 -15.25
CA VAL A 117 -0.68 4.03 -15.87
C VAL A 117 -1.51 3.02 -15.10
N PHE A 118 -2.50 2.44 -15.76
CA PHE A 118 -3.31 1.38 -15.20
C PHE A 118 -2.72 0.01 -15.50
N MET A 119 -2.66 -0.83 -14.48
CA MET A 119 -2.20 -2.21 -14.59
C MET A 119 -3.25 -3.14 -14.00
N MET A 120 -3.66 -4.12 -14.79
CA MET A 120 -4.49 -5.21 -14.27
C MET A 120 -3.60 -6.16 -13.47
N PRO A 121 -3.95 -6.53 -12.22
CA PRO A 121 -3.21 -7.53 -11.47
C PRO A 121 -3.31 -8.91 -12.16
N ALA A 122 -2.40 -9.81 -11.81
CA ALA A 122 -2.53 -11.21 -12.19
C ALA A 122 -3.91 -11.78 -11.78
N GLU A 123 -4.47 -12.68 -12.59
CA GLU A 123 -5.81 -13.27 -12.39
C GLU A 123 -5.97 -13.83 -10.96
N ALA A 124 -4.93 -14.50 -10.46
CA ALA A 124 -4.86 -15.06 -9.11
C ALA A 124 -5.07 -14.04 -7.96
N TYR A 125 -4.92 -12.75 -8.22
CA TYR A 125 -5.06 -11.67 -7.24
C TYR A 125 -6.17 -10.67 -7.59
N SER A 126 -6.94 -10.92 -8.65
CA SER A 126 -8.00 -10.01 -9.13
C SER A 126 -9.08 -9.73 -8.09
N TYR A 127 -9.42 -10.70 -7.25
CA TYR A 127 -10.43 -10.56 -6.17
C TYR A 127 -9.86 -9.93 -4.88
N LEU A 128 -8.55 -9.73 -4.80
CA LEU A 128 -7.87 -9.43 -3.55
C LEU A 128 -7.93 -7.94 -3.20
N SER A 129 -8.39 -7.63 -1.98
CA SER A 129 -8.35 -6.28 -1.41
C SER A 129 -7.86 -6.32 0.04
N SER A 130 -7.15 -5.29 0.50
CA SER A 130 -6.75 -5.20 1.91
C SER A 130 -7.95 -5.22 2.85
N ARG A 131 -9.09 -4.63 2.45
CA ARG A 131 -10.34 -4.69 3.21
C ARG A 131 -10.82 -6.12 3.39
N LEU A 132 -10.91 -6.89 2.30
CA LEU A 132 -11.35 -8.28 2.31
C LEU A 132 -10.40 -9.15 3.16
N VAL A 133 -9.08 -8.96 3.02
CA VAL A 133 -8.08 -9.67 3.84
C VAL A 133 -8.32 -9.42 5.32
N ARG A 134 -8.53 -8.15 5.74
CA ARG A 134 -8.80 -7.82 7.14
C ARG A 134 -10.08 -8.45 7.64
N GLU A 135 -11.14 -8.44 6.84
CA GLU A 135 -12.44 -9.02 7.19
C GLU A 135 -12.34 -10.54 7.40
N VAL A 136 -11.71 -11.26 6.46
CA VAL A 136 -11.47 -12.70 6.59
C VAL A 136 -10.62 -13.01 7.82
N ALA A 137 -9.54 -12.25 8.04
CA ALA A 137 -8.67 -12.42 9.20
C ALA A 137 -9.41 -12.18 10.54
N GLN A 138 -10.26 -11.15 10.61
CA GLN A 138 -11.06 -10.83 11.80
C GLN A 138 -12.06 -11.93 12.16
N LEU A 139 -12.59 -12.62 11.15
CA LEU A 139 -13.51 -13.74 11.32
C LEU A 139 -12.79 -15.09 11.57
N GLY A 140 -11.46 -15.09 11.71
CA GLY A 140 -10.66 -16.30 11.94
C GLY A 140 -10.47 -17.17 10.69
N GLY A 141 -10.74 -16.63 9.50
CA GLY A 141 -10.49 -17.30 8.24
C GLY A 141 -9.01 -17.42 7.91
N ASN A 142 -8.67 -18.41 7.08
CA ASN A 142 -7.30 -18.60 6.60
C ASN A 142 -6.98 -17.59 5.49
N ILE A 143 -5.97 -16.73 5.73
CA ILE A 143 -5.49 -15.72 4.77
C ILE A 143 -4.14 -16.10 4.13
N SER A 144 -3.69 -17.33 4.35
CA SER A 144 -2.47 -17.85 3.74
C SER A 144 -2.55 -17.70 2.22
N ARG A 145 -1.43 -17.32 1.60
CA ARG A 145 -1.30 -17.02 0.17
C ARG A 145 -2.07 -15.80 -0.34
N LEU A 146 -2.83 -15.11 0.51
CA LEU A 146 -3.43 -13.81 0.17
C LEU A 146 -2.49 -12.64 0.50
N VAL A 147 -1.63 -12.83 1.50
CA VAL A 147 -0.62 -11.88 1.92
C VAL A 147 0.74 -12.58 2.07
N PRO A 148 1.85 -11.82 2.14
CA PRO A 148 3.14 -12.38 2.52
C PRO A 148 3.11 -12.92 3.95
N GLU A 149 3.95 -13.91 4.25
CA GLU A 149 4.01 -14.57 5.55
C GLU A 149 4.25 -13.59 6.72
N LEU A 150 5.15 -12.61 6.54
CA LEU A 150 5.39 -11.55 7.52
C LEU A 150 4.11 -10.74 7.84
N VAL A 151 3.30 -10.47 6.82
CA VAL A 151 2.05 -9.72 6.97
C VAL A 151 0.99 -10.59 7.66
N GLU A 152 0.92 -11.88 7.32
CA GLU A 152 0.04 -12.83 7.99
C GLU A 152 0.36 -12.92 9.48
N GLN A 153 1.65 -13.02 9.84
CA GLN A 153 2.08 -13.02 11.23
C GLN A 153 1.66 -11.74 11.97
N LYS A 154 1.96 -10.56 11.40
CA LYS A 154 1.59 -9.27 12.02
C LYS A 154 0.06 -9.11 12.15
N LEU A 155 -0.73 -9.62 11.20
CA LEU A 155 -2.20 -9.64 11.30
C LEU A 155 -2.67 -10.51 12.47
N ARG A 156 -2.12 -11.73 12.60
CA ARG A 156 -2.44 -12.64 13.71
C ARG A 156 -2.10 -12.01 15.05
N GLU A 157 -0.92 -11.43 15.19
CA GLU A 157 -0.48 -10.74 16.42
C GLU A 157 -1.42 -9.59 16.80
N LYS A 158 -1.90 -8.82 15.82
CA LYS A 158 -2.77 -7.66 16.04
C LYS A 158 -4.23 -8.04 16.31
N MET A 159 -4.65 -9.23 15.88
CA MET A 159 -6.02 -9.71 16.02
C MET A 159 -6.20 -10.69 17.18
N ASP A 160 -5.12 -11.29 17.72
CA ASP A 160 -5.18 -12.17 18.88
C ASP A 160 -5.62 -11.41 20.16
N PRO A 161 -6.77 -11.75 20.75
CA PRO A 161 -7.25 -11.15 22.00
C PRO A 161 -6.26 -11.32 23.17
N ALA A 162 -5.48 -12.41 23.20
CA ALA A 162 -4.55 -12.72 24.30
C ALA A 162 -3.31 -11.82 24.27
N ILE A 163 -2.90 -11.34 23.10
CA ILE A 163 -1.75 -10.43 22.93
C ILE A 163 -2.15 -9.00 23.32
N LYS A 164 -3.36 -8.54 22.92
CA LYS A 164 -3.90 -7.23 23.33
C LYS A 164 -3.93 -7.03 24.85
N LEU A 165 -4.24 -8.09 25.61
CA LEU A 165 -4.26 -8.06 27.08
C LEU A 165 -2.86 -7.95 27.73
N ARG A 166 -1.80 -8.40 27.04
CA ARG A 166 -0.41 -8.31 27.54
C ARG A 166 0.18 -6.91 27.35
N ASP A 167 -0.11 -6.25 26.24
CA ASP A 167 0.39 -4.89 25.97
C ASP A 167 -0.31 -3.81 26.81
N VAL A 168 -1.59 -4.00 27.15
CA VAL A 168 -2.31 -3.14 28.11
C VAL A 168 -1.71 -3.25 29.52
N ARG A 169 -1.15 -4.42 29.89
CA ARG A 169 -0.48 -4.61 31.19
C ARG A 169 0.91 -3.97 31.25
N LYS A 170 1.67 -3.97 30.15
CA LYS A 170 2.98 -3.30 30.04
C LYS A 170 2.88 -1.76 30.05
N THR A 171 1.88 -1.20 29.37
CA THR A 171 1.66 0.27 29.36
C THR A 171 1.17 0.83 30.71
N ARG A 172 0.50 0.01 31.55
CA ARG A 172 0.13 0.40 32.92
C ARG A 172 1.28 0.32 33.93
N THR A 173 2.32 -0.46 33.67
CA THR A 173 3.47 -0.62 34.57
C THR A 173 4.57 0.42 34.33
N GLY A 174 4.60 1.09 33.16
CA GLY A 174 5.56 2.16 32.84
C GLY A 174 5.15 3.59 33.23
N LYS A 175 3.99 3.80 33.87
CA LYS A 175 3.48 5.12 34.30
C LYS A 175 3.57 5.38 35.82
N LYS A 176 4.32 4.55 36.55
CA LYS A 176 4.69 4.84 37.95
C LYS A 176 6.18 5.15 38.03
N GLN A 177 6.53 6.40 37.72
CA GLN A 177 7.67 7.12 38.28
C GLN A 177 7.31 8.60 38.27
#